data_AF-A0A8H7IF81-F1
#
_entry.id   AF-A0A8H7IF81-F1
#
_cell.length_a   1.000
_cell.length_b   1.000
_cell.length_c   1.000
_cell.angle_alpha   90.00
_cell.angle_beta   90.00
_cell.angle_gamma   90.00
#
_symmetry.space_group_name_H-M   'P 1'
#
loop_
_entity.id
_entity.type
_entity.pdbx_description
1 polymer ?
#
loop_
_entity_poly.entity_id
_entity_poly.type
_entity_poly.pdbx_seq_one_letter_code
_entity_poly.pdbx_strand_id
1 'polypeptide(L)'
;MSIQPLEPETTQDLIHAPLTTFETLTHSLFSSLSQSGLRTQTQQQAPHISTFLETDLVLAQALATAREHQANQKLIEDLSTEVLELDEKLRTVWSSLDEAHKELGGIVEEERRGLRKLNCTVPYQQLLNYASILSGFTSAPPTSKGPIGPDQPAPHWIKPPFPNEEKMRAGRLAERPALERVNPKEPENLRSPSVDPVEAAFNPYRHDYQRHQAQMQQEADLLDLDLNPDL
;
A
#
# COMPACT_ATOMS: atom_id res chain seq x y z
N MET A 1 -17.41 -13.46 67.83
CA MET A 1 -16.63 -13.99 66.69
C MET A 1 -17.63 -14.23 65.56
N SER A 2 -17.71 -13.30 64.63
CA SER A 2 -18.63 -13.38 63.48
C SER A 2 -17.99 -14.31 62.45
N ILE A 3 -18.63 -15.45 62.20
CA ILE A 3 -18.26 -16.36 61.11
C ILE A 3 -18.80 -15.71 59.84
N GLN A 4 -17.91 -15.10 59.05
CA GLN A 4 -18.24 -14.69 57.69
C GLN A 4 -18.66 -15.95 56.91
N PRO A 5 -19.80 -15.93 56.18
CA PRO A 5 -20.09 -17.01 55.26
C PRO A 5 -18.99 -17.02 54.19
N LEU A 6 -18.27 -18.12 54.07
CA LEU A 6 -17.34 -18.32 52.96
C LEU A 6 -18.15 -18.20 51.67
N GLU A 7 -17.91 -17.13 50.90
CA GLU A 7 -18.31 -17.14 49.51
C GLU A 7 -17.53 -18.26 48.81
N PRO A 8 -18.19 -19.10 47.99
CA PRO A 8 -17.50 -20.15 47.27
C PRO A 8 -16.51 -19.50 46.29
N GLU A 9 -15.21 -19.76 46.47
CA GLU A 9 -14.15 -19.17 45.63
C GLU A 9 -14.20 -19.70 44.19
N THR A 10 -14.79 -20.87 43.97
CA THR A 10 -14.90 -21.50 42.64
C THR A 10 -16.32 -21.99 42.37
N THR A 11 -16.81 -21.85 41.12
CA THR A 11 -18.10 -22.41 40.68
C THR A 11 -18.19 -23.93 40.89
N GLN A 12 -17.03 -24.61 40.85
CA GLN A 12 -16.88 -26.02 41.19
C GLN A 12 -17.26 -26.31 42.65
N ASP A 13 -16.79 -25.50 43.61
CA ASP A 13 -17.09 -25.68 45.03
C ASP A 13 -18.59 -25.43 45.31
N LEU A 14 -19.18 -24.48 44.57
CA LEU A 14 -20.59 -24.15 44.61
C LEU A 14 -21.49 -25.33 44.19
N ILE A 15 -21.03 -26.18 43.26
CA ILE A 15 -21.75 -27.40 42.83
C ILE A 15 -21.45 -28.59 43.73
N HIS A 16 -20.21 -28.75 44.22
CA HIS A 16 -19.85 -29.88 45.07
C HIS A 16 -20.49 -29.83 46.46
N ALA A 17 -20.69 -28.63 47.02
CA ALA A 17 -21.35 -28.46 48.32
C ALA A 17 -22.77 -29.10 48.36
N PRO A 18 -23.72 -28.75 47.48
CA PRO A 18 -25.05 -29.38 47.49
C PRO A 18 -24.99 -30.89 47.19
N LEU A 19 -24.08 -31.35 46.32
CA LEU A 19 -23.92 -32.78 46.02
C LEU A 19 -23.48 -33.60 47.23
N THR A 20 -22.50 -33.11 48.00
CA THR A 20 -22.04 -33.78 49.23
C THR A 20 -23.12 -33.75 50.32
N THR A 21 -23.90 -32.66 50.42
CA THR A 21 -25.06 -32.63 51.32
C THR A 21 -26.14 -33.62 50.90
N PHE A 22 -26.39 -33.78 49.60
CA PHE A 22 -27.34 -34.77 49.09
C PHE A 22 -26.88 -36.20 49.40
N GLU A 23 -25.60 -36.50 49.18
CA GLU A 23 -24.97 -37.78 49.53
C GLU A 23 -25.14 -38.10 51.03
N THR A 24 -24.78 -37.16 51.92
CA THR A 24 -24.94 -37.36 53.37
C THR A 24 -26.40 -37.54 53.80
N LEU A 25 -27.33 -36.77 53.22
CA LEU A 25 -28.77 -36.91 53.48
C LEU A 25 -29.31 -38.27 53.03
N THR A 26 -28.91 -38.75 51.84
CA THR A 26 -29.32 -40.08 51.36
C THR A 26 -28.77 -41.21 52.24
N HIS A 27 -27.49 -41.15 52.63
CA HIS A 27 -26.91 -42.13 53.55
C HIS A 27 -27.61 -42.13 54.91
N SER A 28 -27.96 -40.97 55.45
CA SER A 28 -28.72 -40.83 56.69
C SER A 28 -30.13 -41.43 56.59
N LEU A 29 -30.79 -41.25 55.44
CA LEU A 29 -32.11 -41.84 55.17
C LEU A 29 -32.01 -43.37 55.13
N PHE A 30 -31.06 -43.93 54.38
CA PHE A 30 -30.86 -45.38 54.30
C PHE A 30 -30.42 -46.01 55.63
N SER A 31 -29.61 -45.31 56.44
CA SER A 31 -29.27 -45.78 57.79
C SER A 31 -30.49 -45.78 58.73
N SER A 32 -31.36 -44.77 58.63
CA SER A 32 -32.60 -44.71 59.40
C SER A 32 -33.58 -45.83 59.00
N LEU A 33 -33.72 -46.11 57.70
CA LEU A 33 -34.56 -47.21 57.20
C LEU A 33 -34.04 -48.59 57.60
N SER A 34 -32.73 -48.82 57.52
CA SER A 34 -32.12 -50.11 57.89
C SER A 34 -32.17 -50.39 59.39
N GLN A 35 -32.16 -49.35 60.24
CA GLN A 35 -32.31 -49.48 61.70
C GLN A 35 -33.76 -49.54 62.18
N SER A 36 -34.74 -49.13 61.37
CA SER A 36 -36.17 -49.15 61.70
C SER A 36 -36.72 -50.55 62.02
N GLY A 37 -36.07 -51.61 61.52
CA GLY A 37 -36.39 -53.01 61.84
C GLY A 37 -35.89 -53.49 63.21
N LEU A 38 -34.90 -52.83 63.81
CA LEU A 38 -34.33 -53.17 65.11
C LEU A 38 -34.91 -52.23 66.17
N ARG A 39 -35.88 -52.74 66.92
CA ARG A 39 -36.65 -52.05 67.96
C ARG A 39 -35.78 -51.68 69.18
N THR A 40 -34.80 -50.79 69.02
CA THR A 40 -33.96 -50.25 70.10
C THR A 40 -34.05 -48.72 70.13
N GLN A 41 -34.26 -48.18 71.33
CA GLN A 41 -34.81 -46.86 71.67
C GLN A 41 -33.96 -45.61 71.34
N THR A 42 -32.91 -45.70 70.54
CA THR A 42 -32.19 -44.51 70.05
C THR A 42 -32.66 -44.18 68.65
N GLN A 43 -33.85 -43.60 68.53
CA GLN A 43 -34.38 -43.10 67.27
C GLN A 43 -33.48 -41.99 66.73
N GLN A 44 -32.59 -42.32 65.80
CA GLN A 44 -32.06 -41.32 64.86
C GLN A 44 -33.24 -40.89 63.98
N GLN A 45 -33.74 -39.68 64.24
CA GLN A 45 -34.88 -39.09 63.55
C GLN A 45 -34.57 -38.99 62.05
N ALA A 46 -35.40 -39.61 61.22
CA ALA A 46 -35.19 -39.63 59.77
C ALA A 46 -35.11 -38.19 59.22
N PRO A 47 -34.21 -37.91 58.25
CA PRO A 47 -34.14 -36.60 57.62
C PRO A 47 -35.49 -36.25 56.98
N HIS A 48 -35.95 -35.02 57.21
CA HIS A 48 -37.25 -34.56 56.73
C HIS A 48 -37.17 -34.27 55.22
N ILE A 49 -38.19 -34.64 54.45
CA ILE A 49 -38.22 -34.47 52.98
C ILE A 49 -37.96 -33.01 52.55
N SER A 50 -38.32 -32.03 53.37
CA SER A 50 -38.06 -30.62 53.09
C SER A 50 -36.57 -30.31 52.90
N THR A 51 -35.67 -30.98 53.62
CA THR A 51 -34.23 -30.71 53.49
C THR A 51 -33.69 -31.17 52.15
N PHE A 52 -34.27 -32.22 51.54
CA PHE A 52 -33.92 -32.64 50.18
C PHE A 52 -34.40 -31.65 49.12
N LEU A 53 -35.58 -31.07 49.30
CA LEU A 53 -36.10 -30.05 48.38
C LEU A 53 -35.30 -28.76 48.46
N GLU A 54 -34.86 -28.38 49.66
CA GLU A 54 -33.99 -27.23 49.87
C GLU A 54 -32.61 -27.43 49.22
N THR A 55 -31.98 -28.59 49.36
CA THR A 55 -30.69 -28.87 48.71
C THR A 55 -30.81 -28.96 47.19
N ASP A 56 -31.92 -29.52 46.67
CA ASP A 56 -32.20 -29.57 45.22
C ASP A 56 -32.40 -28.16 44.64
N LEU A 57 -33.11 -27.28 45.35
CA LEU A 57 -33.26 -25.88 44.97
C LEU A 57 -31.91 -25.16 44.92
N VAL A 58 -31.06 -25.37 45.94
CA VAL A 58 -29.70 -24.80 45.97
C VAL A 58 -28.85 -25.32 44.82
N LEU A 59 -28.94 -26.61 44.49
CA LEU A 59 -28.25 -27.20 43.34
C LEU A 59 -28.74 -26.59 42.01
N ALA A 60 -30.04 -26.39 41.85
CA ALA A 60 -30.59 -25.77 40.65
C ALA A 60 -30.09 -24.32 40.48
N GLN A 61 -30.00 -23.55 41.56
CA GLN A 61 -29.41 -22.21 41.55
C GLN A 61 -27.92 -22.25 41.20
N ALA A 62 -27.17 -23.19 41.78
CA ALA A 62 -25.76 -23.40 41.48
C ALA A 62 -25.49 -23.72 40.01
N LEU A 63 -26.35 -24.53 39.38
CA LEU A 63 -26.25 -24.86 37.96
C LEU A 63 -26.60 -23.65 37.07
N ALA A 64 -27.56 -22.83 37.48
CA ALA A 64 -27.92 -21.61 36.75
C ALA A 64 -26.74 -20.62 36.72
N THR A 65 -26.09 -20.38 37.86
CA THR A 65 -24.91 -19.51 37.93
C THR A 65 -23.71 -20.09 37.16
N ALA A 66 -23.50 -21.41 37.22
CA ALA A 66 -22.45 -22.07 36.44
C ALA A 66 -22.67 -21.94 34.92
N ARG A 67 -23.92 -22.02 34.47
CA ARG A 67 -24.28 -21.81 33.06
C ARG A 67 -23.99 -20.38 32.61
N GLU A 68 -24.35 -19.40 33.42
CA GLU A 68 -24.04 -17.99 33.14
C GLU A 68 -22.54 -17.77 33.07
N HIS A 69 -21.78 -18.33 34.02
CA HIS A 69 -20.33 -18.25 34.02
C HIS A 69 -19.71 -18.89 32.77
N GLN A 70 -20.21 -20.04 32.33
CA GLN A 70 -19.76 -20.68 31.09
C GLN A 70 -20.07 -19.82 29.85
N ALA A 71 -21.21 -19.15 29.80
CA ALA A 71 -21.56 -18.26 28.70
C ALA A 71 -20.62 -17.04 28.66
N ASN A 72 -20.35 -16.44 29.82
CA ASN A 72 -19.42 -15.32 29.95
C ASN A 72 -17.98 -15.73 29.62
N GLN A 73 -17.56 -16.93 30.02
CA GLN A 73 -16.23 -17.46 29.71
C GLN A 73 -16.02 -17.61 28.21
N LYS A 74 -17.03 -18.11 27.47
CA LYS A 74 -16.96 -18.17 26.00
C LYS A 74 -16.83 -16.79 25.37
N LEU A 75 -17.59 -15.82 25.88
CA LEU A 75 -17.49 -14.43 25.41
C LEU A 75 -16.12 -13.83 25.70
N ILE A 76 -15.52 -14.13 26.86
CA ILE A 76 -14.15 -13.72 27.19
C ILE A 76 -13.14 -14.35 26.22
N GLU A 77 -13.29 -15.65 25.92
CA GLU A 77 -12.44 -16.35 24.96
C GLU A 77 -12.56 -15.73 23.56
N ASP A 78 -13.78 -15.50 23.07
CA ASP A 78 -14.04 -14.86 21.78
C ASP A 78 -13.40 -13.45 21.72
N LEU A 79 -13.64 -12.61 22.72
CA LEU A 79 -13.01 -11.27 22.80
C LEU A 79 -11.49 -11.35 22.90
N SER A 80 -10.94 -12.34 23.61
CA SER A 80 -9.49 -12.51 23.70
C SER A 80 -8.87 -12.86 22.35
N THR A 81 -9.56 -13.70 21.55
CA THR A 81 -9.11 -14.00 20.19
C THR A 81 -9.16 -12.76 19.30
N GLU A 82 -10.22 -11.95 19.39
CA GLU A 82 -10.34 -10.69 18.65
C GLU A 82 -9.22 -9.70 18.99
N VAL A 83 -8.90 -9.55 20.29
CA VAL A 83 -7.79 -8.69 20.73
C VAL A 83 -6.46 -9.17 20.17
N LEU A 84 -6.20 -10.48 20.17
CA LEU A 84 -4.97 -11.03 19.60
C LEU A 84 -4.88 -10.79 18.08
N GLU A 85 -5.99 -10.91 17.35
CA GLU A 85 -6.03 -10.59 15.92
C GLU A 85 -5.78 -9.09 15.66
N LEU A 86 -6.33 -8.21 16.49
CA LEU A 86 -6.09 -6.77 16.39
C LEU A 86 -4.64 -6.41 16.69
N ASP A 87 -4.03 -7.04 17.68
CA ASP A 87 -2.61 -6.87 18.00
C ASP A 87 -1.71 -7.33 16.85
N GLU A 88 -2.06 -8.43 16.18
CA GLU A 88 -1.35 -8.89 14.99
C GLU A 88 -1.44 -7.85 13.86
N LYS A 89 -2.64 -7.32 13.59
CA LYS A 89 -2.85 -6.25 12.60
C LYS A 89 -2.08 -4.98 12.96
N LEU A 90 -2.01 -4.60 14.23
CA LEU A 90 -1.21 -3.45 14.66
C LEU A 90 0.28 -3.66 14.43
N ARG A 91 0.79 -4.86 14.74
CA ARG A 91 2.19 -5.21 14.50
C ARG A 91 2.53 -5.17 13.01
N THR A 92 1.67 -5.68 12.14
CA THR A 92 1.92 -5.63 10.69
C THR A 92 1.98 -4.19 10.18
N VAL A 93 1.07 -3.32 10.63
CA VAL A 93 1.08 -1.90 10.30
C VAL A 93 2.37 -1.23 10.77
N TRP A 94 2.79 -1.47 12.02
CA TRP A 94 4.05 -0.91 12.53
C TRP A 94 5.28 -1.41 11.77
N SER A 95 5.34 -2.70 11.42
CA SER A 95 6.42 -3.24 10.59
C SER A 95 6.44 -2.59 9.21
N SER A 96 5.29 -2.42 8.56
CA SER A 96 5.21 -1.75 7.26
C SER A 96 5.63 -0.27 7.32
N LEU A 97 5.29 0.41 8.42
CA LEU A 97 5.65 1.81 8.63
C LEU A 97 7.16 1.97 8.87
N ASP A 98 7.75 1.08 9.66
CA ASP A 98 9.20 1.07 9.90
C ASP A 98 9.98 0.76 8.60
N GLU A 99 9.47 -0.15 7.78
CA GLU A 99 10.04 -0.44 6.46
C GLU A 99 9.96 0.77 5.53
N ALA A 100 8.79 1.40 5.40
CA ALA A 100 8.62 2.61 4.60
C ALA A 100 9.49 3.78 5.11
N HIS A 101 9.64 3.93 6.43
CA HIS A 101 10.51 4.93 7.03
C HIS A 101 11.99 4.66 6.69
N LYS A 102 12.43 3.40 6.75
CA LYS A 102 13.79 3.01 6.35
C LYS A 102 14.05 3.24 4.86
N GLU A 103 13.07 2.91 4.01
CA GLU A 103 13.16 3.14 2.57
C GLU A 103 13.28 4.64 2.26
N LEU A 104 12.40 5.47 2.84
CA LEU A 104 12.46 6.92 2.69
C LEU A 104 13.78 7.49 3.22
N GLY A 105 14.26 7.00 4.37
CA GLY A 105 15.56 7.36 4.91
C GLY A 105 16.70 7.01 3.95
N GLY A 106 16.62 5.86 3.29
CA GLY A 106 17.54 5.44 2.23
C GLY A 106 17.56 6.42 1.06
N ILE A 107 16.39 6.74 0.50
CA ILE A 107 16.23 7.68 -0.63
C ILE A 107 16.81 9.06 -0.27
N VAL A 108 16.47 9.60 0.90
CA VAL A 108 16.95 10.91 1.36
C VAL A 108 18.47 10.92 1.52
N GLU A 109 19.06 9.85 2.07
CA GLU A 109 20.52 9.76 2.23
C GLU A 109 21.25 9.54 0.90
N GLU A 110 20.64 8.82 -0.06
CA GLU A 110 21.15 8.70 -1.42
C GLU A 110 21.15 10.04 -2.16
N GLU A 111 20.05 10.79 -2.12
CA GLU A 111 19.96 12.13 -2.71
C GLU A 111 20.95 13.10 -2.06
N ARG A 112 21.05 13.10 -0.72
CA ARG A 112 22.06 13.90 -0.01
C ARG A 112 23.47 13.55 -0.43
N ARG A 113 23.77 12.26 -0.63
CA ARG A 113 25.07 11.81 -1.12
C ARG A 113 25.29 12.25 -2.57
N GLY A 114 24.27 12.20 -3.42
CA GLY A 114 24.30 12.72 -4.79
C GLY A 114 24.61 14.21 -4.81
N LEU A 115 23.88 15.01 -4.03
CA LEU A 115 24.11 16.45 -3.88
C LEU A 115 25.52 16.77 -3.36
N ARG A 116 26.04 15.99 -2.40
CA ARG A 116 27.42 16.17 -1.90
C ARG A 116 28.48 15.81 -2.94
N LYS A 117 28.23 14.85 -3.82
CA LYS A 117 29.15 14.50 -4.94
C LYS A 117 29.13 15.58 -6.02
N LEU A 118 27.96 16.18 -6.24
CA LEU A 118 27.78 17.33 -7.12
C LEU A 118 28.30 18.60 -6.43
N ASN A 119 29.61 18.78 -6.36
CA ASN A 119 30.25 20.06 -6.02
C ASN A 119 29.99 21.16 -7.07
N CYS A 120 29.02 20.96 -7.95
CA CYS A 120 28.60 21.86 -9.01
C CYS A 120 27.65 22.92 -8.43
N THR A 121 28.17 23.80 -7.59
CA THR A 121 27.46 25.03 -7.23
C THR A 121 27.44 25.93 -8.46
N VAL A 122 26.41 25.78 -9.30
CA VAL A 122 26.15 26.71 -10.41
C VAL A 122 25.57 27.98 -9.79
N PRO A 123 26.18 29.16 -10.01
CA PRO A 123 25.65 30.40 -9.47
C PRO A 123 24.28 30.67 -10.10
N TYR A 124 23.32 31.02 -9.25
CA TYR A 124 21.91 31.25 -9.64
C TYR A 124 21.76 32.19 -10.84
N GLN A 125 22.61 33.21 -10.94
CA GLN A 125 22.60 34.17 -12.06
C GLN A 125 22.95 33.52 -13.41
N GLN A 126 23.88 32.57 -13.44
CA GLN A 126 24.21 31.85 -14.67
C GLN A 126 23.06 30.92 -15.10
N LEU A 127 22.37 30.31 -14.13
CA LEU A 127 21.21 29.47 -14.39
C LEU A 127 20.04 30.29 -14.96
N LEU A 128 19.76 31.47 -14.39
CA LEU A 128 18.74 32.39 -14.92
C LEU A 128 19.06 32.86 -16.35
N ASN A 129 20.32 33.24 -16.59
CA ASN A 129 20.75 33.66 -17.93
C ASN A 129 20.60 32.53 -18.94
N TYR A 130 21.00 31.31 -18.57
CA TYR A 130 20.86 30.15 -19.44
C TYR A 130 19.39 29.76 -19.68
N ALA A 131 18.55 29.82 -18.64
CA ALA A 131 17.11 29.58 -18.76
C ALA A 131 16.43 30.61 -19.68
N SER A 132 16.84 31.88 -19.63
CA SER A 132 16.38 32.92 -20.55
C SER A 132 16.74 32.60 -22.01
N ILE A 133 17.96 32.10 -22.26
CA ILE A 133 18.39 31.65 -23.59
C ILE A 133 17.52 30.47 -24.05
N LEU A 134 17.35 29.44 -23.20
CA LEU A 134 16.54 28.26 -23.51
C LEU A 134 15.08 28.61 -23.80
N SER A 135 14.50 29.53 -23.04
CA SER A 135 13.12 29.98 -23.23
C SER A 135 12.83 30.42 -24.67
N GLY A 136 13.80 31.08 -25.34
CA GLY A 136 13.66 31.47 -26.74
C GLY A 136 13.68 30.32 -27.76
N PHE A 137 14.04 29.09 -27.36
CA PHE A 137 14.03 27.88 -28.20
C PHE A 137 12.98 26.84 -27.76
N THR A 138 12.53 26.89 -26.51
CA THR A 138 11.58 25.93 -25.94
C THR A 138 10.18 26.50 -25.72
N SER A 139 10.01 27.83 -25.75
CA SER A 139 8.69 28.44 -25.65
C SER A 139 7.87 28.13 -26.89
N ALA A 140 6.73 27.45 -26.69
CA ALA A 140 5.71 27.34 -27.71
C ALA A 140 5.21 28.76 -28.04
N PRO A 141 5.05 29.12 -29.33
CA PRO A 141 4.65 30.46 -29.73
C PRO A 141 3.32 30.82 -29.02
N PRO A 142 3.25 31.99 -28.34
CA PRO A 142 2.04 32.38 -27.63
C PRO A 142 0.91 32.53 -28.65
N THR A 143 0.00 31.55 -28.67
CA THR A 143 -1.24 31.50 -29.47
C THR A 143 -1.18 32.34 -30.74
N SER A 144 -0.49 31.84 -31.77
CA SER A 144 -0.58 32.44 -33.10
C SER A 144 -2.05 32.42 -33.51
N LYS A 145 -2.69 33.58 -33.52
CA LYS A 145 -3.99 33.75 -34.17
C LYS A 145 -3.80 33.37 -35.64
N GLY A 146 -4.31 32.20 -36.00
CA GLY A 146 -4.47 31.74 -37.37
C GLY A 146 -3.34 30.82 -37.87
N PRO A 147 -3.70 29.84 -38.74
CA PRO A 147 -2.73 28.97 -39.39
C PRO A 147 -1.82 29.81 -40.29
N ILE A 148 -0.51 29.71 -40.04
CA ILE A 148 0.52 30.23 -40.94
C ILE A 148 0.35 29.46 -42.25
N GLY A 149 -0.13 30.16 -43.29
CA GLY A 149 -0.35 29.57 -44.60
C GLY A 149 0.96 29.04 -45.20
N PRO A 150 0.89 28.04 -46.09
CA PRO A 150 2.08 27.35 -46.64
C PRO A 150 3.09 28.26 -47.36
N ASP A 151 2.69 29.48 -47.75
CA ASP A 151 3.52 30.46 -48.47
C ASP A 151 4.05 31.60 -47.60
N GLN A 152 3.78 31.61 -46.28
CA GLN A 152 4.24 32.68 -45.39
C GLN A 152 5.53 32.27 -44.68
N PRO A 153 6.65 33.00 -44.82
CA PRO A 153 7.88 32.68 -44.11
C PRO A 153 7.61 32.70 -42.61
N ALA A 154 8.01 31.63 -41.92
CA ALA A 154 7.87 31.54 -40.47
C ALA A 154 8.45 32.81 -39.82
N PRO A 155 7.71 33.47 -38.92
CA PRO A 155 8.17 34.68 -38.27
C PRO A 155 9.57 34.49 -37.66
N HIS A 156 10.46 35.45 -37.88
CA HIS A 156 11.89 35.36 -37.48
C HIS A 156 12.13 35.12 -35.97
N TRP A 157 11.10 35.32 -35.13
CA TRP A 157 11.16 35.07 -33.69
C TRP A 157 10.87 33.61 -33.31
N ILE A 158 10.34 32.80 -34.23
CA ILE A 158 10.18 31.36 -34.04
C ILE A 158 11.52 30.69 -34.35
N LYS A 159 12.18 30.18 -33.31
CA LYS A 159 13.40 29.39 -33.48
C LYS A 159 13.00 27.92 -33.59
N PRO A 160 13.51 27.19 -34.59
CA PRO A 160 13.25 25.75 -34.70
C PRO A 160 13.88 25.01 -33.51
N PRO A 161 13.32 23.85 -33.12
CA PRO A 161 13.81 23.05 -31.99
C PRO A 161 15.24 22.52 -32.20
N PHE A 162 15.67 22.42 -33.46
CA PHE A 162 17.01 22.00 -33.86
C PHE A 162 17.62 23.01 -34.84
N PRO A 163 18.96 23.11 -34.93
CA PRO A 163 19.63 23.94 -35.92
C PRO A 163 19.16 23.59 -37.35
N ASN A 164 18.80 24.58 -38.15
CA ASN A 164 18.42 24.35 -39.55
C ASN A 164 19.66 24.14 -40.43
N GLU A 165 19.45 23.54 -41.60
CA GLU A 165 20.51 23.25 -42.60
C GLU A 165 21.32 24.51 -42.97
N GLU A 166 20.68 25.66 -43.10
CA GLU A 166 21.37 26.92 -43.38
C GLU A 166 22.31 27.34 -42.25
N LYS A 167 21.90 27.22 -40.97
CA LYS A 167 22.78 27.48 -39.82
C LYS A 167 23.87 26.43 -39.68
N MET A 168 23.62 25.18 -40.07
CA MET A 168 24.66 24.14 -40.10
C MET A 168 25.71 24.44 -41.18
N ARG A 169 25.27 24.86 -42.37
CA ARG A 169 26.13 25.23 -43.51
C ARG A 169 26.87 26.56 -43.30
N ALA A 170 26.24 27.52 -42.63
CA ALA A 170 26.87 28.78 -42.23
C ALA A 170 27.70 28.63 -40.95
N GLY A 171 27.71 27.45 -40.32
CA GLY A 171 28.49 27.19 -39.13
C GLY A 171 29.98 27.12 -39.46
N ARG A 172 30.82 27.56 -38.50
CA ARG A 172 32.29 27.50 -38.60
C ARG A 172 32.85 26.11 -38.91
N LEU A 173 32.08 25.04 -38.71
CA LEU A 173 32.48 23.68 -39.05
C LEU A 173 32.38 23.39 -40.55
N ALA A 174 31.41 23.98 -41.25
CA ALA A 174 31.24 23.84 -42.69
C ALA A 174 32.21 24.74 -43.49
N GLU A 175 32.63 25.86 -42.91
CA GLU A 175 33.65 26.75 -43.48
C GLU A 175 35.08 26.19 -43.36
N ARG A 176 35.30 25.23 -42.46
CA ARG A 176 36.60 24.59 -42.33
C ARG A 176 36.81 23.67 -43.54
N PRO A 177 38.01 23.67 -44.15
CA PRO A 177 38.34 22.68 -45.16
C PRO A 177 38.11 21.30 -44.54
N ALA A 178 37.47 20.41 -45.31
CA ALA A 178 37.27 19.02 -44.91
C ALA A 178 38.58 18.53 -44.30
N LEU A 179 38.55 18.16 -43.02
CA LEU A 179 39.73 17.67 -42.31
C LEU A 179 40.41 16.67 -43.24
N GLU A 180 41.66 16.97 -43.60
CA GLU A 180 42.47 16.12 -44.45
C GLU A 180 42.33 14.71 -43.87
N ARG A 181 41.68 13.83 -44.64
CA ARG A 181 41.52 12.44 -44.25
C ARG A 181 42.94 11.91 -44.14
N VAL A 182 43.49 11.86 -42.93
CA VAL A 182 44.69 11.08 -42.64
C VAL A 182 44.25 9.64 -42.78
N ASN A 183 44.19 9.18 -44.02
CA ASN A 183 44.02 7.78 -44.35
C ASN A 183 45.38 7.12 -44.08
N PRO A 184 45.45 6.16 -43.13
CA PRO A 184 46.61 5.31 -43.04
C PRO A 184 46.63 4.42 -44.28
N LYS A 185 47.47 4.79 -45.26
CA LYS A 185 47.92 3.99 -46.41
C LYS A 185 46.83 3.30 -47.23
N GLU A 186 46.52 3.81 -48.42
CA GLU A 186 46.09 2.96 -49.53
C GLU A 186 46.71 3.42 -50.87
N PRO A 187 47.14 2.47 -51.72
CA PRO A 187 47.77 2.74 -53.01
C PRO A 187 46.77 3.09 -54.12
N GLU A 188 47.33 3.67 -55.16
CA GLU A 188 46.71 4.25 -56.35
C GLU A 188 45.73 3.33 -57.11
N ASN A 189 44.82 4.03 -57.83
CA ASN A 189 44.03 3.59 -58.99
C ASN A 189 42.79 2.73 -58.74
N LEU A 190 41.61 3.37 -58.69
CA LEU A 190 40.45 2.96 -59.49
C LEU A 190 39.57 4.19 -59.84
N ARG A 191 39.73 4.64 -61.08
CA ARG A 191 38.75 5.23 -62.03
C ARG A 191 37.33 5.51 -61.48
N SER A 192 36.95 6.79 -61.44
CA SER A 192 35.56 7.24 -61.26
C SER A 192 34.78 7.06 -62.57
N PRO A 193 33.55 6.50 -62.57
CA PRO A 193 32.61 6.77 -63.65
C PRO A 193 31.90 8.09 -63.37
N SER A 194 31.90 8.95 -64.39
CA SER A 194 31.05 10.14 -64.52
C SER A 194 29.58 9.75 -64.41
N VAL A 195 28.80 10.52 -63.65
CA VAL A 195 27.34 10.52 -63.66
C VAL A 195 26.86 11.97 -63.77
N ASP A 196 26.07 12.23 -64.80
CA ASP A 196 25.38 13.47 -65.13
C ASP A 196 24.31 13.87 -64.07
N PRO A 197 23.79 15.11 -64.06
CA PRO A 197 22.97 15.62 -62.96
C PRO A 197 21.56 15.04 -63.02
N VAL A 198 21.16 14.29 -61.98
CA VAL A 198 19.82 13.71 -61.86
C VAL A 198 18.90 14.66 -61.07
N GLU A 199 17.72 14.84 -61.63
CA GLU A 199 16.57 15.62 -61.17
C GLU A 199 16.18 15.38 -59.71
N ALA A 200 15.55 16.41 -59.13
CA ALA A 200 14.86 16.49 -57.84
C ALA A 200 14.63 15.13 -57.13
N ALA A 201 15.56 14.77 -56.26
CA ALA A 201 15.45 13.60 -55.41
C ALA A 201 14.31 13.79 -54.39
N PHE A 202 13.34 12.89 -54.49
CA PHE A 202 12.32 12.55 -53.52
C PHE A 202 12.97 12.35 -52.13
N ASN A 203 12.69 13.24 -51.17
CA ASN A 203 13.21 13.13 -49.80
C ASN A 203 12.45 12.03 -49.03
N PRO A 204 13.08 10.88 -48.70
CA PRO A 204 12.39 9.75 -48.06
C PRO A 204 11.90 10.06 -46.64
N TYR A 205 12.48 11.07 -45.98
CA TYR A 205 12.11 11.50 -44.63
C TYR A 205 10.87 12.40 -44.55
N ARG A 206 10.28 12.80 -45.70
CA ARG A 206 9.09 13.67 -45.72
C ARG A 206 7.82 12.93 -45.27
N HIS A 207 7.77 11.61 -45.46
CA HIS A 207 6.63 10.78 -45.07
C HIS A 207 6.55 10.52 -43.56
N ASP A 208 7.69 10.47 -42.88
CA ASP A 208 7.74 10.20 -41.43
C ASP A 208 7.17 11.37 -40.62
N TYR A 209 7.41 12.61 -41.05
CA TYR A 209 6.86 13.81 -40.41
C TYR A 209 5.34 13.87 -40.49
N GLN A 210 4.75 13.51 -41.65
CA GLN A 210 3.29 13.49 -41.83
C GLN A 210 2.62 12.36 -41.02
N ARG A 211 3.30 11.20 -40.87
CA ARG A 211 2.79 10.10 -40.04
C ARG A 211 2.79 10.44 -38.55
N HIS A 212 3.85 11.08 -38.05
CA HIS A 212 3.92 11.49 -36.64
C HIS A 212 2.88 12.57 -36.32
N GLN A 213 2.61 13.48 -37.26
CA GLN A 213 1.55 14.49 -37.07
C GLN A 213 0.16 13.85 -37.01
N ALA A 214 -0.13 12.87 -37.87
CA ALA A 214 -1.39 12.13 -37.85
C ALA A 214 -1.56 11.26 -36.59
N GLN A 215 -0.48 10.66 -36.07
CA GLN A 215 -0.52 9.92 -34.80
C GLN A 215 -0.75 10.84 -33.60
N MET A 216 -0.10 12.00 -33.54
CA MET A 216 -0.33 12.98 -32.47
C MET A 216 -1.76 13.54 -32.49
N GLN A 217 -2.38 13.67 -33.66
CA GLN A 217 -3.78 14.07 -33.78
C GLN A 217 -4.72 12.99 -33.23
N GLN A 218 -4.42 11.71 -33.47
CA GLN A 218 -5.22 10.58 -32.97
C GLN A 218 -5.05 10.37 -31.45
N GLU A 219 -3.87 10.60 -30.90
CA GLU A 219 -3.63 10.55 -29.45
C GLU A 219 -4.31 11.71 -28.71
N ALA A 220 -4.39 12.90 -29.33
CA ALA A 220 -5.14 14.03 -28.79
C ALA A 220 -6.65 13.79 -28.76
N ASP A 221 -7.23 13.18 -29.81
CA ASP A 221 -8.65 12.77 -29.84
C ASP A 221 -8.97 11.65 -28.84
N LEU A 222 -8.00 10.79 -28.50
CA LEU A 222 -8.17 9.72 -27.51
C LEU A 222 -8.16 10.25 -26.06
N LEU A 223 -7.52 11.40 -25.83
CA LEU A 223 -7.45 12.08 -24.53
C LEU A 223 -8.65 13.01 -24.27
N ASP A 224 -9.51 13.25 -25.27
CA ASP A 224 -10.75 14.03 -25.17
C ASP A 224 -11.99 13.14 -24.88
N LEU A 225 -11.75 11.91 -24.42
CA LEU A 225 -12.79 11.02 -23.90
C LEU A 225 -13.30 11.52 -22.54
N ASP A 226 -14.40 12.27 -22.63
CA ASP A 226 -15.36 12.66 -21.61
C ASP A 226 -15.25 11.90 -20.27
N LEU A 227 -14.82 12.63 -19.23
CA LEU A 227 -14.64 12.15 -17.85
C LEU A 227 -15.87 12.40 -16.96
N ASN A 228 -17.07 12.52 -17.52
CA ASN A 228 -18.31 12.59 -16.72
C ASN A 228 -19.40 11.62 -17.20
N PRO A 229 -19.35 10.32 -16.84
CA PRO A 229 -20.54 9.49 -16.80
C PRO A 229 -21.21 9.66 -15.43
N ASP A 230 -21.91 10.77 -15.23
CA ASP A 230 -23.07 10.95 -14.32
C ASP A 230 -23.18 12.40 -13.80
N LEU A 231 -24.02 13.19 -14.48
CA LEU A 231 -24.87 14.25 -13.92
C LEU A 231 -26.03 14.58 -14.86
#